data_AF-A0A937TCD6-F1
#
_entry.id   AF-A0A937TCD6-F1
#
_cell.length_a   1.000
_cell.length_b   1.000
_cell.length_c   1.000
_cell.angle_alpha   90.00
_cell.angle_beta   90.00
_cell.angle_gamma   90.00
#
_symmetry.space_group_name_H-M   'P 1'
#
loop_
_entity.id
_entity.type
_entity.pdbx_description
1 polymer ?
#
loop_
_entity_poly.entity_id
_entity_poly.type
_entity_poly.pdbx_seq_one_letter_code
_entity_poly.pdbx_strand_id
1 'polypeptide(L)' 'MKKEVEIDDELRPEYDLSQLLEGGVRGKYADRYREGTNLVLLAPDVAEVFPNEEAVNEALRLVTQLAKIPSLTPATAAPT' A
#
# COMPACT_ATOMS: atom_id res chain seq x y z
N MET A 1 1.82 30.56 36.76
CA MET A 1 2.79 30.94 35.71
C MET A 1 3.17 29.67 34.95
N LYS A 2 2.80 29.57 33.67
CA LYS A 2 3.23 28.45 32.83
C LYS A 2 4.71 28.68 32.54
N LYS A 3 5.57 27.75 32.95
CA LYS A 3 6.99 27.74 32.56
C LYS A 3 7.01 27.28 31.10
N GLU A 4 7.32 28.18 30.18
CA GLU A 4 7.75 27.78 28.85
C GLU A 4 9.08 27.03 29.02
N VAL A 5 9.06 25.74 28.67
CA VAL A 5 10.27 24.94 28.59
C VAL A 5 10.87 25.26 27.23
N GLU A 6 11.92 26.08 27.20
CA GLU A 6 12.82 26.13 26.05
C GLU A 6 13.35 24.72 25.86
N ILE A 7 12.89 24.07 24.80
CA ILE A 7 13.42 22.78 24.39
C ILE A 7 14.71 23.12 23.66
N ASP A 8 15.83 22.83 24.31
CA ASP A 8 17.14 22.89 23.69
C ASP A 8 17.16 21.94 22.48
N ASP A 9 17.30 22.51 21.28
CA ASP A 9 17.31 21.79 20.00
C ASP A 9 18.66 21.09 19.75
N GLU A 10 19.61 21.19 20.70
CA GLU A 10 20.90 20.52 20.63
C GLU A 10 20.79 19.01 20.94
N LEU A 11 21.51 18.21 20.15
CA LEU A 11 21.68 16.80 20.41
C LEU A 11 22.51 16.61 21.69
N ARG A 12 22.16 15.59 22.48
CA ARG A 12 22.96 15.28 23.67
C ARG A 12 24.40 14.92 23.28
N PRO A 13 25.40 15.24 24.13
CA PRO A 13 26.81 14.97 23.82
C PRO A 13 27.13 13.50 23.49
N GLU A 14 26.31 12.55 23.96
CA GLU A 14 26.48 11.13 23.66
C GLU A 14 26.06 10.73 22.23
N TYR A 15 25.35 11.60 21.50
CA TYR A 15 24.90 11.35 20.14
C TYR A 15 25.84 11.98 19.10
N ASP A 16 26.91 11.27 18.76
CA ASP A 16 27.74 11.63 17.61
C ASP A 16 27.18 11.00 16.32
N LEU A 17 26.50 11.82 15.51
CA LEU A 17 25.93 11.38 14.24
C LEU A 17 26.98 10.86 13.24
N SER A 18 28.25 11.29 13.34
CA SER A 18 29.32 10.80 12.46
C SER A 18 29.63 9.34 12.73
N GLN A 19 29.58 8.91 13.99
CA GLN A 19 29.74 7.52 14.40
C GLN A 19 28.46 6.71 14.23
N LEU A 20 27.30 7.28 14.58
CA LEU A 20 26.02 6.58 14.52
C LEU A 20 25.54 6.28 13.09
N LEU A 21 25.93 7.13 12.14
CA LEU A 21 25.57 6.98 10.73
C LEU A 21 26.74 6.43 9.90
N GLU A 22 27.82 5.98 10.53
CA GLU A 22 28.92 5.30 9.82
C GLU A 22 28.39 4.00 9.19
N GLY A 23 28.44 3.92 7.85
CA GLY A 23 27.81 2.83 7.09
C GLY A 23 26.29 2.95 6.90
N GLY A 24 25.69 4.07 7.33
CA GLY A 24 24.29 4.39 7.08
C GLY A 24 23.99 4.58 5.59
N VAL A 25 23.02 3.84 5.07
CA VAL A 25 22.59 3.94 3.67
C VAL A 25 21.45 4.95 3.55
N ARG A 26 21.69 6.05 2.82
CA ARG A 26 20.65 7.05 2.55
C ARG A 26 19.49 6.42 1.78
N GLY A 27 18.28 6.57 2.30
CA GLY A 27 17.09 6.05 1.64
C GLY A 27 16.94 4.52 1.67
N LYS A 28 17.56 3.82 2.63
CA LYS A 28 17.46 2.35 2.83
C LYS A 28 16.02 1.80 2.73
N TYR A 29 15.02 2.60 3.05
CA TYR A 29 13.60 2.24 3.00
C TYR A 29 12.77 3.16 2.10
N ALA A 30 13.40 4.06 1.34
CA ALA A 30 12.71 5.02 0.50
C ALA A 30 11.89 4.33 -0.59
N ASP A 31 12.40 3.24 -1.16
CA ASP A 31 11.69 2.51 -2.21
C ASP A 31 10.49 1.74 -1.66
N ARG A 32 10.63 1.07 -0.49
CA ARG A 32 9.48 0.46 0.22
C ARG A 32 8.40 1.47 0.60
N TYR A 33 8.80 2.70 0.93
CA TYR A 33 7.87 3.77 1.24
C TYR A 33 7.19 4.31 -0.04
N ARG A 34 7.92 4.42 -1.15
CA ARG A 34 7.42 4.85 -2.46
C ARG A 34 6.50 3.83 -3.13
N GLU A 35 6.76 2.54 -2.92
CA GLU A 35 5.82 1.47 -3.30
C GLU A 35 4.43 1.76 -2.74
N GLY A 36 4.37 2.41 -1.57
CA GLY A 36 3.16 2.94 -1.00
C GLY A 36 2.11 1.86 -0.73
N THR A 37 0.99 2.27 -0.19
CA THR A 37 -0.23 1.45 -0.21
C THR A 37 -1.23 2.21 -1.05
N ASN A 38 -1.66 1.64 -2.17
CA ASN A 38 -2.73 2.23 -2.96
C ASN A 38 -4.06 2.01 -2.22
N LEU A 39 -4.46 2.98 -1.40
CA LEU A 39 -5.70 2.94 -0.66
C LEU A 39 -6.85 3.35 -1.57
N VAL A 40 -7.79 2.44 -1.79
CA VAL A 40 -9.00 2.69 -2.56
C VAL A 40 -10.18 2.69 -1.60
N LEU A 41 -10.92 3.80 -1.58
CA LEU A 41 -12.17 3.88 -0.82
C LEU A 41 -13.26 3.09 -1.53
N LEU A 42 -13.84 2.10 -0.84
CA LEU A 42 -15.00 1.38 -1.34
C LEU A 42 -16.27 2.22 -1.17
N ALA A 43 -17.21 2.05 -2.08
CA ALA A 43 -18.56 2.59 -1.90
C ALA A 43 -19.23 1.93 -0.67
N PRO A 44 -20.12 2.63 0.05
CA PRO A 44 -20.71 2.13 1.30
C PRO A 44 -21.42 0.78 1.15
N ASP A 45 -22.16 0.60 0.07
CA ASP A 45 -22.87 -0.63 -0.26
C ASP A 45 -21.91 -1.81 -0.50
N VAL A 46 -20.76 -1.57 -1.12
CA VAL A 46 -19.73 -2.60 -1.32
C VAL A 46 -19.05 -2.94 0.01
N ALA A 47 -18.76 -1.93 0.84
CA ALA A 47 -18.14 -2.13 2.15
C ALA A 47 -19.06 -2.90 3.12
N GLU A 48 -20.38 -2.79 2.99
CA GLU A 48 -21.34 -3.57 3.79
C GLU A 48 -21.32 -5.07 3.46
N VAL A 49 -20.97 -5.44 2.22
CA VAL A 49 -20.97 -6.83 1.75
C VAL A 49 -19.68 -7.56 2.15
N PHE A 50 -18.55 -6.85 2.23
CA PHE A 50 -17.24 -7.45 2.49
C PHE A 50 -16.73 -7.15 3.91
N PRO A 51 -16.43 -8.16 4.73
CA PRO A 51 -16.05 -7.96 6.13
C PRO A 51 -14.61 -7.43 6.31
N ASN A 52 -13.72 -7.64 5.34
CA ASN A 52 -12.32 -7.25 5.40
C ASN A 52 -11.67 -7.15 4.01
N GLU A 53 -10.43 -6.65 3.98
CA GLU A 53 -9.64 -6.47 2.76
C GLU A 53 -9.29 -7.80 2.08
N GLU A 54 -9.09 -8.87 2.83
CA GLU A 54 -8.79 -10.19 2.28
C GLU A 54 -9.95 -10.70 1.41
N ALA A 55 -11.19 -10.56 1.89
CA ALA A 55 -12.38 -10.98 1.16
C ALA A 55 -12.57 -10.19 -0.15
N VAL A 56 -12.32 -8.88 -0.12
CA VAL A 56 -12.39 -8.01 -1.32
C VAL A 56 -11.32 -8.44 -2.33
N ASN A 57 -10.08 -8.63 -1.87
CA ASN A 57 -8.96 -8.96 -2.74
C ASN A 57 -9.11 -10.35 -3.38
N GLU A 58 -9.60 -11.34 -2.64
CA GLU A 58 -9.92 -12.67 -3.20
C GLU A 58 -10.98 -12.58 -4.30
N ALA A 59 -12.08 -11.83 -4.07
CA ALA A 59 -13.12 -11.65 -5.07
C ALA A 59 -12.60 -11.01 -6.37
N LEU A 60 -11.80 -9.94 -6.25
CA LEU A 60 -11.21 -9.26 -7.42
C LEU A 60 -10.19 -10.14 -8.17
N ARG A 61 -9.44 -11.00 -7.47
CA ARG A 61 -8.56 -11.99 -8.09
C ARG A 61 -9.35 -13.01 -8.91
N LEU A 62 -10.48 -13.49 -8.40
CA LEU A 62 -11.37 -14.40 -9.13
C LEU A 62 -11.93 -13.74 -10.39
N VAL A 63 -12.39 -12.48 -10.30
CA VAL A 63 -12.85 -11.72 -11.49
C VAL A 63 -11.73 -11.60 -12.53
N THR A 64 -10.50 -11.31 -12.09
CA THR A 64 -9.34 -11.23 -12.98
C THR A 64 -9.04 -12.58 -13.65
N GLN A 65 -9.21 -13.70 -12.95
CA GLN A 65 -9.05 -15.03 -13.52
C GLN A 65 -10.14 -15.35 -14.54
N LEU A 66 -11.41 -15.05 -14.22
CA LEU A 66 -12.54 -15.23 -15.14
C LEU A 66 -12.36 -14.43 -16.43
N ALA A 67 -11.90 -13.17 -16.33
CA ALA A 67 -11.64 -12.32 -17.48
C ALA A 67 -10.52 -12.84 -18.40
N LYS A 68 -9.62 -13.69 -17.90
CA LYS A 68 -8.56 -14.34 -18.69
C LYS A 68 -9.02 -15.61 -19.39
N ILE A 69 -10.18 -16.15 -19.02
CA ILE A 69 -10.77 -17.29 -19.72
C ILE A 69 -11.25 -16.75 -21.07
N PRO A 70 -10.73 -17.24 -22.22
CA PRO A 70 -11.25 -16.83 -23.50
C PRO A 70 -12.73 -17.15 -23.53
N SER A 71 -13.56 -16.13 -23.80
CA SER A 71 -14.99 -16.32 -23.97
C SER A 71 -15.19 -17.37 -25.05
N LEU A 72 -15.68 -18.55 -24.67
CA LEU A 72 -16.15 -19.57 -25.60
C LEU A 72 -17.42 -19.02 -26.26
N THR A 73 -17.24 -18.13 -27.24
CA THR A 73 -18.26 -17.90 -28.26
C THR A 73 -18.28 -19.15 -29.12
N PRO A 74 -19.34 -19.96 -29.11
CA PRO A 74 -19.47 -21.00 -30.12
C PRO A 74 -19.57 -20.30 -31.47
N ALA A 75 -18.66 -20.63 -32.38
CA ALA A 75 -18.79 -20.31 -33.78
C ALA A 75 -20.09 -20.97 -34.30
N THR A 76 -21.19 -20.25 -34.26
CA THR A 76 -22.45 -20.62 -34.92
C THR A 76 -22.89 -19.42 -35.73
N ALA A 77 -22.44 -19.40 -36.97
CA ALA A 77 -23.21 -18.95 -38.13
C ALA A 77 -22.40 -19.32 -39.37
N ALA A 78 -22.60 -20.53 -39.86
CA ALA A 78 -22.48 -20.76 -41.29
C ALA A 78 -23.68 -20.09 -41.97
N PRO A 79 -23.49 -19.31 -43.03
CA PRO A 79 -24.50 -19.22 -44.06
C PRO A 79 -23.99 -19.89 -45.34
N THR A 80 -24.86 -20.74 -45.86
CA THR A 80 -24.93 -21.23 -47.22
C THR A 80 -25.00 -20.09 -48.23
#